data_AF-A0A1B8TT26-F1
#
_entry.id   AF-A0A1B8TT26-F1
#
_cell.length_a   1.000
_cell.length_b   1.000
_cell.length_c   1.000
_cell.angle_alpha   90.00
_cell.angle_beta   90.00
_cell.angle_gamma   90.00
#
_symmetry.space_group_name_H-M   'P 1'
#
loop_
_entity.id
_entity.type
_entity.pdbx_description
1 polymer ?
#
loop_
_entity_poly.entity_id
_entity_poly.type
_entity_poly.pdbx_seq_one_letter_code
_entity_poly.pdbx_strand_id
1 'polypeptide(L)'
;MEFFKDLKVTYKAGDINNYSGRKTALENQYWYQEISAANIEDSLFENKTNIGLIGYVCDEGVKRNQGRIGARKGPKNVRNQLGKLPIHFNKKVTDFGDIICLDEKLEDCQKGLSKIISELISNKVLPIAIGGGHDIAFANFNGIKNALKNSTKNNIGIINFDAHFDLRKVENQPNSGTPFNQILSENKNASYFAIGIQQQSNTKELFEIASKNNVSFVSNFECETFNIDLKNNLNSFIEKVDYLYITIDLDGFSSAFAPGVSAPSSLGYAPNFVYQVLTFLFQSKKVISCDIAELNPDFDIDNSTAKLAAKLLDFIVLNA
;
A
#
# COMPACT_ATOMS: atom_id res chain seq x y z
N MET A 1 -21.42 14.43 3.69
CA MET A 1 -20.59 13.59 4.57
C MET A 1 -19.74 14.53 5.39
N GLU A 2 -20.00 14.60 6.69
CA GLU A 2 -19.31 15.51 7.62
C GLU A 2 -17.82 15.13 7.74
N PHE A 3 -17.49 13.84 7.60
CA PHE A 3 -16.13 13.30 7.71
C PHE A 3 -15.18 13.87 6.64
N PHE A 4 -15.66 14.01 5.40
CA PHE A 4 -14.91 14.58 4.27
C PHE A 4 -15.22 16.05 4.01
N LYS A 5 -15.85 16.73 4.97
CA LYS A 5 -16.11 18.17 4.87
C LYS A 5 -14.82 18.92 4.53
N ASP A 6 -14.98 19.92 3.67
CA ASP A 6 -13.92 20.78 3.13
C ASP A 6 -12.92 20.11 2.18
N LEU A 7 -13.08 18.84 1.85
CA LEU A 7 -12.24 18.13 0.87
C LEU A 7 -12.96 17.98 -0.47
N LYS A 8 -12.26 18.27 -1.57
CA LYS A 8 -12.78 18.06 -2.94
C LYS A 8 -12.54 16.63 -3.40
N VAL A 9 -13.28 15.70 -2.81
CA VAL A 9 -13.18 14.25 -3.05
C VAL A 9 -14.56 13.65 -3.21
N THR A 10 -14.64 12.50 -3.88
CA THR A 10 -15.84 11.65 -3.81
C THR A 10 -15.52 10.44 -2.96
N TYR A 11 -16.39 10.11 -2.02
CA TYR A 11 -16.32 8.86 -1.27
C TYR A 11 -17.47 7.94 -1.69
N LYS A 12 -17.19 6.64 -1.83
CA LYS A 12 -18.18 5.59 -2.02
C LYS A 12 -17.99 4.55 -0.93
N ALA A 13 -19.05 4.20 -0.22
CA ALA A 13 -19.02 3.14 0.79
C ALA A 13 -18.67 1.79 0.16
N GLY A 14 -18.27 0.83 1.01
CA GLY A 14 -18.00 -0.53 0.59
C GLY A 14 -19.19 -1.16 -0.14
N ASP A 15 -18.91 -1.97 -1.15
CA ASP A 15 -19.93 -2.68 -1.92
C ASP A 15 -19.46 -4.12 -2.18
N ILE A 16 -20.21 -5.08 -1.62
CA ILE A 16 -19.90 -6.51 -1.75
C ILE A 16 -19.94 -6.97 -3.22
N ASN A 17 -20.65 -6.26 -4.10
CA ASN A 17 -20.71 -6.59 -5.53
C ASN A 17 -19.38 -6.39 -6.26
N ASN A 18 -18.40 -5.71 -5.64
CA ASN A 18 -17.03 -5.64 -6.16
C ASN A 18 -16.27 -6.96 -6.01
N TYR A 19 -16.79 -7.89 -5.20
CA TYR A 19 -16.21 -9.20 -4.95
C TYR A 19 -17.03 -10.27 -5.66
N SER A 20 -16.40 -10.94 -6.61
CA SER A 20 -17.01 -12.07 -7.33
C SER A 20 -16.20 -13.32 -7.09
N GLY A 21 -16.85 -14.48 -6.97
CA GLY A 21 -16.15 -15.74 -6.82
C GLY A 21 -16.96 -16.92 -7.34
N ARG A 22 -16.39 -18.12 -7.19
CA ARG A 22 -17.05 -19.35 -7.59
C ARG A 22 -18.24 -19.63 -6.67
N LYS A 23 -19.43 -19.82 -7.25
CA LYS A 23 -20.61 -20.27 -6.51
C LYS A 23 -20.37 -21.68 -5.95
N THR A 24 -20.67 -21.87 -4.67
CA THR A 24 -20.55 -23.13 -3.95
C THR A 24 -21.71 -23.25 -2.98
N ALA A 25 -22.11 -24.49 -2.65
CA ALA A 25 -23.13 -24.76 -1.64
C ALA A 25 -22.58 -24.66 -0.20
N LEU A 26 -21.25 -24.75 -0.04
CA LEU A 26 -20.58 -24.61 1.24
C LEU A 26 -20.33 -23.14 1.56
N GLU A 27 -20.57 -22.75 2.81
CA GLU A 27 -20.20 -21.44 3.35
C GLU A 27 -18.70 -21.40 3.71
N ASN A 28 -18.14 -20.21 3.93
CA ASN A 28 -16.78 -20.03 4.41
C ASN A 28 -15.70 -20.69 3.52
N GLN A 29 -15.84 -20.59 2.20
CA GLN A 29 -14.91 -21.15 1.23
C GLN A 29 -14.09 -20.09 0.50
N TYR A 30 -14.71 -18.95 0.18
CA TYR A 30 -14.12 -17.90 -0.65
C TYR A 30 -14.30 -16.51 -0.04
N TRP A 31 -13.42 -15.59 -0.42
CA TRP A 31 -13.40 -14.21 0.05
C TRP A 31 -14.75 -13.49 -0.10
N TYR A 32 -15.42 -13.67 -1.25
CA TYR A 32 -16.70 -13.00 -1.52
C TYR A 32 -17.83 -13.41 -0.54
N GLN A 33 -17.68 -14.52 0.17
CA GLN A 33 -18.65 -14.99 1.17
C GLN A 33 -18.42 -14.34 2.54
N GLU A 34 -17.16 -14.09 2.91
CA GLU A 34 -16.80 -13.65 4.27
C GLU A 34 -16.52 -12.16 4.41
N ILE A 35 -16.14 -11.47 3.33
CA ILE A 35 -15.87 -10.04 3.42
C ILE A 35 -17.16 -9.26 3.66
N SER A 36 -17.10 -8.31 4.61
CA SER A 36 -18.19 -7.38 4.89
C SER A 36 -17.93 -6.04 4.22
N ALA A 37 -18.98 -5.24 4.01
CA ALA A 37 -18.88 -3.91 3.44
C ALA A 37 -19.57 -2.90 4.37
N ALA A 38 -18.99 -1.71 4.53
CA ALA A 38 -19.52 -0.66 5.40
C ALA A 38 -19.19 0.75 4.87
N ASN A 39 -19.89 1.76 5.41
CA ASN A 39 -19.48 3.15 5.30
C ASN A 39 -18.53 3.50 6.46
N ILE A 40 -17.52 4.33 6.20
CA ILE A 40 -16.60 4.83 7.23
C ILE A 40 -17.28 5.77 8.24
N GLU A 41 -18.43 6.35 7.90
CA GLU A 41 -19.21 7.21 8.82
C GLU A 41 -20.23 6.44 9.66
N ASP A 42 -20.57 5.20 9.30
CA ASP A 42 -21.54 4.41 10.07
C ASP A 42 -20.96 4.10 11.45
N SER A 43 -21.76 4.23 12.51
CA SER A 43 -21.36 4.11 13.93
C SER A 43 -20.36 2.96 14.14
N LEU A 44 -19.10 3.39 14.24
CA LEU A 44 -17.93 2.60 13.90
C LEU A 44 -17.75 1.40 14.84
N PHE A 45 -17.92 0.19 14.28
CA PHE A 45 -17.50 -1.13 14.78
C PHE A 45 -18.34 -1.86 15.85
N GLU A 46 -19.67 -1.90 15.75
CA GLU A 46 -20.50 -2.88 16.52
C GLU A 46 -20.05 -4.34 16.31
N ASN A 47 -19.26 -4.59 15.26
CA ASN A 47 -19.04 -5.90 14.69
C ASN A 47 -17.62 -6.48 14.86
N LYS A 48 -16.72 -5.86 15.65
CA LYS A 48 -15.33 -6.33 15.89
C LYS A 48 -14.52 -6.56 14.59
N THR A 49 -14.47 -5.57 13.70
CA THR A 49 -13.59 -5.61 12.51
C THR A 49 -12.12 -5.71 12.95
N ASN A 50 -11.35 -6.63 12.35
CA ASN A 50 -9.92 -6.74 12.59
C ASN A 50 -9.12 -5.95 11.55
N ILE A 51 -9.54 -6.03 10.29
CA ILE A 51 -8.84 -5.45 9.13
C ILE A 51 -9.83 -4.64 8.30
N GLY A 52 -9.42 -3.43 7.93
CA GLY A 52 -10.18 -2.53 7.07
C GLY A 52 -9.52 -2.38 5.71
N LEU A 53 -10.23 -2.72 4.64
CA LEU A 53 -9.79 -2.42 3.28
C LEU A 53 -10.32 -1.05 2.86
N ILE A 54 -9.49 -0.26 2.18
CA ILE A 54 -9.91 1.00 1.58
C ILE A 54 -9.24 1.19 0.22
N GLY A 55 -10.02 1.55 -0.79
CA GLY A 55 -9.49 1.83 -2.12
C GLY A 55 -9.15 3.30 -2.29
N TYR A 56 -7.99 3.57 -2.87
CA TYR A 56 -7.52 4.88 -3.25
C TYR A 56 -7.57 5.01 -4.78
N VAL A 57 -8.67 5.53 -5.28
CA VAL A 57 -8.97 5.64 -6.72
C VAL A 57 -8.37 6.94 -7.24
N CYS A 58 -7.06 6.92 -7.47
CA CYS A 58 -6.28 8.08 -7.93
C CYS A 58 -5.07 7.63 -8.77
N ASP A 59 -4.82 8.32 -9.89
CA ASP A 59 -3.57 8.23 -10.66
C ASP A 59 -3.10 9.62 -11.12
N GLU A 60 -3.58 10.67 -10.44
CA GLU A 60 -3.16 12.04 -10.70
C GLU A 60 -1.68 12.23 -10.37
N GLY A 61 -1.18 11.60 -9.30
CA GLY A 61 0.26 11.59 -8.99
C GLY A 61 1.09 10.91 -10.08
N VAL A 62 0.59 9.81 -10.65
CA VAL A 62 1.22 9.14 -11.80
C VAL A 62 1.28 10.07 -13.01
N LYS A 63 0.16 10.73 -13.34
CA LYS A 63 0.08 11.72 -14.42
C LYS A 63 1.10 12.85 -14.23
N ARG A 64 1.17 13.43 -13.02
CA ARG A 64 2.11 14.51 -12.67
C ARG A 64 3.57 14.05 -12.75
N ASN A 65 3.85 12.77 -12.49
CA ASN A 65 5.16 12.15 -12.62
C ASN A 65 5.45 11.61 -14.04
N GLN A 66 4.62 11.96 -15.03
CA GLN A 66 4.77 11.56 -16.44
C GLN A 66 4.68 10.04 -16.68
N GLY A 67 4.03 9.31 -15.77
CA GLY A 67 3.75 7.88 -15.91
C GLY A 67 2.54 7.58 -16.79
N ARG A 68 2.26 6.29 -16.99
CA ARG A 68 1.09 5.81 -17.75
C ARG A 68 -0.12 5.76 -16.82
N ILE A 69 -1.11 6.62 -17.05
CA ILE A 69 -2.37 6.65 -16.28
C ILE A 69 -3.16 5.34 -16.45
N GLY A 70 -4.07 5.08 -15.52
CA GLY A 70 -4.89 3.85 -15.47
C GLY A 70 -4.91 3.22 -14.09
N ALA A 71 -3.95 3.56 -13.21
CA ALA A 71 -3.84 3.00 -11.87
C ALA A 71 -5.07 3.27 -11.00
N ARG A 72 -5.86 4.32 -11.28
CA ARG A 72 -7.16 4.55 -10.61
C ARG A 72 -8.13 3.36 -10.73
N LYS A 73 -7.96 2.47 -11.72
CA LYS A 73 -8.77 1.26 -11.90
C LYS A 73 -8.29 0.07 -11.06
N GLY A 74 -7.11 0.18 -10.44
CA GLY A 74 -6.48 -0.84 -9.61
C GLY A 74 -7.39 -1.38 -8.51
N PRO A 75 -7.98 -0.53 -7.64
CA PRO A 75 -8.74 -0.99 -6.47
C PRO A 75 -9.89 -1.93 -6.85
N LYS A 76 -10.64 -1.59 -7.90
CA LYS A 76 -11.73 -2.44 -8.41
C LYS A 76 -11.23 -3.80 -8.91
N ASN A 77 -10.10 -3.81 -9.64
CA ASN A 77 -9.56 -5.04 -10.22
C ASN A 77 -8.96 -5.97 -9.17
N VAL A 78 -8.28 -5.42 -8.15
CA VAL A 78 -7.81 -6.21 -7.01
C VAL A 78 -8.99 -6.85 -6.28
N ARG A 79 -10.04 -6.08 -5.93
CA ARG A 79 -11.24 -6.62 -5.26
C ARG A 79 -11.89 -7.75 -6.06
N ASN A 80 -12.00 -7.59 -7.37
CA ASN A 80 -12.58 -8.61 -8.23
C ASN A 80 -11.80 -9.93 -8.17
N GLN A 81 -10.46 -9.87 -8.21
CA GLN A 81 -9.63 -11.08 -8.12
C GLN A 81 -9.57 -11.63 -6.69
N LEU A 82 -9.57 -10.77 -5.68
CA LEU A 82 -9.58 -11.17 -4.27
C LEU A 82 -10.80 -12.03 -3.95
N GLY A 83 -11.99 -11.61 -4.39
CA GLY A 83 -13.24 -12.35 -4.17
C GLY A 83 -13.21 -13.81 -4.66
N LYS A 84 -12.34 -14.14 -5.62
CA LYS A 84 -12.20 -15.48 -6.20
C LYS A 84 -11.28 -16.39 -5.40
N LEU A 85 -10.47 -15.83 -4.50
CA LEU A 85 -9.51 -16.60 -3.73
C LEU A 85 -10.21 -17.42 -2.64
N PRO A 86 -9.73 -18.65 -2.37
CA PRO A 86 -10.17 -19.39 -1.19
C PRO A 86 -9.70 -18.66 0.07
N ILE A 87 -10.36 -18.94 1.18
CA ILE A 87 -10.00 -18.34 2.46
C ILE A 87 -9.46 -19.36 3.44
N HIS A 88 -8.47 -18.91 4.21
CA HIS A 88 -7.82 -19.68 5.27
C HIS A 88 -7.54 -18.85 6.53
N PHE A 89 -8.08 -17.62 6.60
CA PHE A 89 -7.97 -16.74 7.77
C PHE A 89 -9.23 -16.84 8.63
N ASN A 90 -9.09 -16.52 9.93
CA ASN A 90 -10.19 -16.42 10.89
C ASN A 90 -10.24 -15.01 11.48
N LYS A 91 -10.42 -14.02 10.61
CA LYS A 91 -10.41 -12.58 10.91
C LYS A 91 -11.58 -11.92 10.22
N LYS A 92 -12.17 -10.92 10.86
CA LYS A 92 -13.22 -10.12 10.24
C LYS A 92 -12.60 -9.00 9.41
N VAL A 93 -12.82 -9.09 8.10
CA VAL A 93 -12.36 -8.10 7.12
C VAL A 93 -13.57 -7.29 6.64
N THR A 94 -13.43 -5.97 6.64
CA THR A 94 -14.46 -5.04 6.18
C THR A 94 -13.89 -4.12 5.11
N ASP A 95 -14.55 -4.06 3.95
CA ASP A 95 -14.29 -3.07 2.91
C ASP A 95 -15.04 -1.76 3.23
N PHE A 96 -14.29 -0.68 3.39
CA PHE A 96 -14.80 0.66 3.60
C PHE A 96 -14.95 1.45 2.29
N GLY A 97 -14.83 0.77 1.14
CA GLY A 97 -15.10 1.34 -0.17
C GLY A 97 -13.94 2.16 -0.73
N ASP A 98 -14.24 3.26 -1.42
CA ASP A 98 -13.26 4.02 -2.17
C ASP A 98 -13.28 5.50 -1.80
N ILE A 99 -12.08 6.05 -1.62
CA ILE A 99 -11.84 7.48 -1.75
C ILE A 99 -11.37 7.76 -3.18
N ILE A 100 -12.06 8.67 -3.86
CA ILE A 100 -11.93 8.93 -5.28
C ILE A 100 -11.40 10.35 -5.48
N CYS A 101 -10.26 10.44 -6.16
CA CYS A 101 -9.67 11.70 -6.56
C CYS A 101 -10.56 12.36 -7.61
N LEU A 102 -10.98 13.59 -7.34
CA LEU A 102 -11.57 14.46 -8.36
C LEU A 102 -10.42 15.14 -9.11
N ASP A 103 -10.55 15.29 -10.43
CA ASP A 103 -9.46 15.71 -11.32
C ASP A 103 -8.57 16.81 -10.72
N GLU A 104 -7.25 16.57 -10.71
CA GLU A 104 -6.20 17.45 -10.18
C GLU A 104 -6.26 17.74 -8.67
N LYS A 105 -7.17 17.13 -7.90
CA LYS A 105 -7.28 17.27 -6.43
C LYS A 105 -6.57 16.16 -5.66
N LEU A 106 -5.33 15.88 -6.07
CA LEU A 106 -4.48 14.87 -5.43
C LEU A 106 -4.37 15.10 -3.91
N GLU A 107 -4.05 16.32 -3.50
CA GLU A 107 -3.79 16.67 -2.10
C GLU A 107 -5.03 16.49 -1.22
N ASP A 108 -6.23 16.80 -1.73
CA ASP A 108 -7.48 16.59 -1.01
C ASP A 108 -7.82 15.09 -0.94
N CYS A 109 -7.54 14.33 -2.00
CA CYS A 109 -7.67 12.86 -2.00
C CYS A 109 -6.75 12.22 -0.97
N GLN A 110 -5.49 12.66 -0.91
CA GLN A 110 -4.52 12.20 0.08
C GLN A 110 -5.00 12.52 1.51
N LYS A 111 -5.47 13.74 1.77
CA LYS A 111 -6.06 14.10 3.08
C LYS A 111 -7.27 13.24 3.42
N GLY A 112 -8.13 12.95 2.43
CA GLY A 112 -9.28 12.08 2.58
C GLY A 112 -8.88 10.67 3.02
N LEU A 113 -7.92 10.06 2.32
CA LEU A 113 -7.38 8.76 2.72
C LEU A 113 -6.71 8.82 4.10
N SER A 114 -5.90 9.84 4.40
CA SER A 114 -5.28 10.01 5.71
C SER A 114 -6.29 10.04 6.85
N LYS A 115 -7.45 10.70 6.66
CA LYS A 115 -8.54 10.69 7.64
C LYS A 115 -9.07 9.27 7.87
N ILE A 116 -9.33 8.51 6.80
CA ILE A 116 -9.84 7.14 6.89
C ILE A 116 -8.83 6.23 7.62
N ILE A 117 -7.55 6.27 7.21
CA ILE A 117 -6.48 5.48 7.84
C ILE A 117 -6.35 5.84 9.33
N SER A 118 -6.40 7.12 9.67
CA SER A 118 -6.33 7.58 11.06
C SER A 118 -7.50 7.06 11.90
N GLU A 119 -8.71 7.06 11.33
CA GLU A 119 -9.91 6.56 12.00
C GLU A 119 -9.82 5.06 12.25
N LEU A 120 -9.43 4.27 11.24
CA LEU A 120 -9.26 2.82 11.37
C LEU A 120 -8.25 2.46 12.46
N ILE A 121 -7.06 3.07 12.45
CA ILE A 121 -6.00 2.79 13.43
C ILE A 121 -6.44 3.19 14.84
N SER A 122 -7.11 4.35 14.98
CA SER A 122 -7.60 4.85 16.28
C SER A 122 -8.61 3.90 16.92
N ASN A 123 -9.30 3.11 16.11
CA ASN A 123 -10.23 2.06 16.54
C ASN A 123 -9.63 0.65 16.54
N LYS A 124 -8.30 0.53 16.48
CA LYS A 124 -7.55 -0.74 16.51
C LYS A 124 -7.88 -1.68 15.34
N VAL A 125 -8.26 -1.12 14.20
CA VAL A 125 -8.41 -1.84 12.94
C VAL A 125 -7.14 -1.65 12.12
N LEU A 126 -6.56 -2.74 11.62
CA LEU A 126 -5.40 -2.66 10.74
C LEU A 126 -5.88 -2.26 9.33
N PRO A 127 -5.52 -1.06 8.82
CA PRO A 127 -5.90 -0.66 7.49
C PRO A 127 -4.97 -1.29 6.43
N ILE A 128 -5.57 -1.69 5.31
CA ILE A 128 -4.87 -2.06 4.09
C ILE A 128 -5.43 -1.22 2.96
N ALA A 129 -4.66 -0.26 2.47
CA ALA A 129 -5.09 0.56 1.34
C ALA A 129 -4.74 -0.14 0.01
N ILE A 130 -5.65 -0.06 -0.94
CA ILE A 130 -5.49 -0.61 -2.28
C ILE A 130 -5.44 0.58 -3.23
N GLY A 131 -4.29 0.80 -3.85
CA GLY A 131 -4.00 2.03 -4.56
C GLY A 131 -4.33 2.04 -6.03
N GLY A 132 -4.28 3.28 -6.56
CA GLY A 132 -3.72 3.57 -7.85
C GLY A 132 -2.26 3.98 -7.70
N GLY A 133 -1.92 5.26 -7.88
CA GLY A 133 -0.52 5.73 -7.84
C GLY A 133 0.17 5.57 -6.49
N HIS A 134 1.51 5.48 -6.49
CA HIS A 134 2.30 5.34 -5.25
C HIS A 134 2.33 6.61 -4.37
N ASP A 135 1.76 7.71 -4.86
CA ASP A 135 1.42 8.88 -4.04
C ASP A 135 0.45 8.56 -2.88
N ILE A 136 -0.18 7.37 -2.90
CA ILE A 136 -0.90 6.79 -1.77
C ILE A 136 -0.05 6.71 -0.50
N ALA A 137 1.28 6.53 -0.64
CA ALA A 137 2.15 6.31 0.51
C ALA A 137 2.25 7.54 1.42
N PHE A 138 2.24 8.73 0.82
CA PHE A 138 2.19 9.99 1.57
C PHE A 138 0.89 10.10 2.39
N ALA A 139 -0.23 9.69 1.80
CA ALA A 139 -1.52 9.73 2.46
C ALA A 139 -1.63 8.69 3.60
N ASN A 140 -1.17 7.47 3.37
CA ASN A 140 -1.20 6.40 4.37
C ASN A 140 -0.31 6.76 5.57
N PHE A 141 0.94 7.19 5.32
CA PHE A 141 1.85 7.63 6.38
C PHE A 141 1.25 8.75 7.23
N ASN A 142 0.66 9.77 6.61
CA ASN A 142 0.04 10.87 7.36
C ASN A 142 -1.18 10.41 8.17
N GLY A 143 -1.93 9.41 7.71
CA GLY A 143 -2.99 8.77 8.49
C GLY A 143 -2.45 8.08 9.74
N ILE A 144 -1.37 7.30 9.61
CA ILE A 144 -0.68 6.65 10.73
C ILE A 144 -0.17 7.69 11.73
N LYS A 145 0.53 8.72 11.25
CA LYS A 145 1.02 9.84 12.07
C LYS A 145 -0.11 10.50 12.84
N ASN A 146 -1.24 10.77 12.20
CA ASN A 146 -2.39 11.42 12.83
C ASN A 146 -3.02 10.55 13.93
N ALA A 147 -3.12 9.23 13.71
CA ALA A 147 -3.58 8.29 14.75
C ALA A 147 -2.63 8.22 15.94
N LEU A 148 -1.32 8.35 15.70
CA LEU A 148 -0.27 8.29 16.73
C LEU A 148 0.09 9.64 17.35
N LYS A 149 -0.61 10.74 17.01
CA LYS A 149 -0.22 12.11 17.40
C LYS A 149 -0.07 12.32 18.92
N ASN A 150 -0.83 11.56 19.72
CA ASN A 150 -0.82 11.64 21.19
C ASN A 150 -0.03 10.48 21.83
N SER A 151 0.58 9.61 21.03
CA SER A 151 1.37 8.47 21.50
C SER A 151 2.82 8.88 21.73
N THR A 152 3.42 8.37 22.81
CA THR A 152 4.88 8.45 23.01
C THR A 152 5.65 7.47 22.12
N LYS A 153 4.97 6.45 21.61
CA LYS A 153 5.46 5.54 20.57
C LYS A 153 4.99 6.05 19.22
N ASN A 154 5.87 6.72 18.50
CA ASN A 154 5.54 7.34 17.22
C ASN A 154 6.71 7.33 16.23
N ASN A 155 7.74 6.51 16.47
CA ASN A 155 8.78 6.25 15.48
C ASN A 155 8.24 5.23 14.47
N ILE A 156 8.06 5.65 13.23
CA ILE A 156 7.45 4.86 12.16
C ILE A 156 8.54 4.45 11.18
N GLY A 157 8.76 3.15 11.04
CA GLY A 157 9.59 2.57 9.99
C GLY A 157 8.78 2.25 8.75
N ILE A 158 9.21 2.75 7.61
CA ILE A 158 8.59 2.52 6.32
C ILE A 158 9.41 1.45 5.59
N ILE A 159 8.76 0.35 5.22
CA ILE A 159 9.33 -0.67 4.34
C ILE A 159 8.66 -0.53 2.98
N ASN A 160 9.43 -0.08 1.98
CA ASN A 160 8.96 0.04 0.61
C ASN A 160 9.53 -1.08 -0.26
N PHE A 161 8.66 -1.84 -0.92
CA PHE A 161 9.04 -2.81 -1.95
C PHE A 161 8.84 -2.18 -3.32
N ASP A 162 9.92 -1.86 -4.02
CA ASP A 162 9.86 -0.93 -5.17
C ASP A 162 11.17 -0.97 -5.98
N ALA A 163 11.07 -0.74 -7.29
CA ALA A 163 12.23 -0.50 -8.14
C ALA A 163 12.83 0.90 -7.95
N HIS A 164 12.02 1.85 -7.51
CA HIS A 164 12.30 3.26 -7.34
C HIS A 164 12.46 3.64 -5.86
N PHE A 165 13.19 4.73 -5.61
CA PHE A 165 13.26 5.32 -4.28
C PHE A 165 12.05 6.18 -3.95
N ASP A 166 11.42 6.77 -4.96
CA ASP A 166 10.34 7.75 -4.80
C ASP A 166 10.67 8.89 -3.82
N LEU A 167 11.93 9.33 -3.94
CA LEU A 167 12.56 10.42 -3.18
C LEU A 167 12.69 11.72 -3.99
N ARG A 168 11.96 11.90 -5.10
CA ARG A 168 12.00 13.15 -5.86
C ARG A 168 11.57 14.31 -4.97
N LYS A 169 12.23 15.45 -5.11
CA LYS A 169 11.77 16.68 -4.45
C LYS A 169 10.52 17.18 -5.16
N VAL A 170 9.65 17.83 -4.41
CA VAL A 170 8.52 18.57 -4.99
C VAL A 170 9.08 19.82 -5.67
N GLU A 171 9.02 19.88 -7.00
CA GLU A 171 9.39 21.07 -7.77
C GLU A 171 8.19 22.02 -7.90
N ASN A 172 7.14 21.58 -8.60
CA ASN A 172 5.92 22.35 -8.82
C ASN A 172 4.76 21.82 -7.97
N GLN A 173 4.51 20.51 -8.06
CA GLN A 173 3.41 19.83 -7.38
C GLN A 173 3.85 18.42 -6.94
N PRO A 174 3.32 17.90 -5.82
CA PRO A 174 3.49 16.50 -5.43
C PRO A 174 3.01 15.53 -6.51
N ASN A 175 3.66 14.38 -6.61
CA ASN A 175 3.37 13.35 -7.60
C ASN A 175 3.71 11.94 -7.07
N SER A 176 3.58 10.89 -7.89
CA SER A 176 3.81 9.51 -7.44
C SER A 176 5.25 9.24 -7.00
N GLY A 177 6.24 9.97 -7.51
CA GLY A 177 7.65 9.80 -7.17
C GLY A 177 8.19 10.74 -6.07
N THR A 178 7.33 11.54 -5.43
CA THR A 178 7.71 12.42 -4.31
C THR A 178 7.36 11.96 -2.89
N PRO A 179 6.56 10.90 -2.63
CA PRO A 179 5.93 10.69 -1.33
C PRO A 179 6.94 10.54 -0.20
N PHE A 180 8.03 9.78 -0.39
CA PHE A 180 8.99 9.52 0.68
C PHE A 180 9.90 10.73 0.95
N ASN A 181 10.17 11.57 -0.05
CA ASN A 181 10.87 12.84 0.18
C ASN A 181 10.04 13.78 1.07
N GLN A 182 8.74 13.89 0.78
CA GLN A 182 7.82 14.68 1.60
C GLN A 182 7.73 14.12 3.02
N ILE A 183 7.58 12.80 3.17
CA ILE A 183 7.52 12.16 4.48
C ILE A 183 8.79 12.47 5.30
N LEU A 184 9.98 12.23 4.75
CA LEU A 184 11.23 12.39 5.48
C LEU A 184 11.55 13.85 5.80
N SER A 185 11.17 14.79 4.92
CA SER A 185 11.38 16.23 5.15
C SER A 185 10.42 16.82 6.19
N GLU A 186 9.19 16.31 6.26
CA GLU A 186 8.16 16.82 7.17
C GLU A 186 8.15 16.10 8.54
N ASN A 187 8.84 14.96 8.67
CA ASN A 187 8.71 14.07 9.83
C ASN A 187 10.04 13.51 10.32
N LYS A 188 10.50 13.97 11.48
CA LYS A 188 11.75 13.49 12.10
C LYS A 188 11.67 12.07 12.65
N ASN A 189 10.45 11.57 12.91
CA ASN A 189 10.22 10.24 13.48
C ASN A 189 9.90 9.20 12.39
N ALA A 190 10.28 9.48 11.14
CA ALA A 190 10.15 8.55 10.02
C ALA A 190 11.53 7.97 9.66
N SER A 191 11.61 6.66 9.56
CA SER A 191 12.77 5.93 9.04
C SER A 191 12.35 5.19 7.77
N TYR A 192 13.22 5.11 6.77
CA TYR A 192 12.90 4.54 5.45
C TYR A 192 13.85 3.42 5.06
N PHE A 193 13.29 2.29 4.67
CA PHE A 193 13.98 1.13 4.14
C PHE A 193 13.36 0.73 2.80
N ALA A 194 14.10 0.86 1.70
CA ALA A 194 13.65 0.48 0.36
C ALA A 194 14.24 -0.86 -0.10
N ILE A 195 13.43 -1.76 -0.64
CA ILE A 195 13.79 -3.11 -1.04
C ILE A 195 13.51 -3.29 -2.53
N GLY A 196 14.54 -3.66 -3.29
CA GLY A 196 14.42 -3.90 -4.72
C GLY A 196 14.87 -2.73 -5.60
N ILE A 197 15.63 -1.79 -5.03
CA ILE A 197 16.09 -0.59 -5.75
C ILE A 197 16.89 -0.98 -6.98
N GLN A 198 16.54 -0.37 -8.10
CA GLN A 198 17.19 -0.55 -9.38
C GLN A 198 18.00 0.69 -9.76
N GLN A 199 19.31 0.55 -9.83
CA GLN A 199 20.20 1.67 -10.14
C GLN A 199 19.87 2.31 -11.50
N GLN A 200 19.47 1.52 -12.49
CA GLN A 200 19.06 2.00 -13.81
C GLN A 200 17.75 2.81 -13.81
N SER A 201 16.92 2.67 -12.78
CA SER A 201 15.64 3.37 -12.64
C SER A 201 15.75 4.62 -11.75
N ASN A 202 16.91 4.85 -11.12
CA ASN A 202 17.12 5.92 -10.16
C ASN A 202 18.31 6.80 -10.57
N THR A 203 18.09 8.10 -10.67
CA THR A 203 19.16 9.05 -10.98
C THR A 203 20.16 9.14 -9.83
N LYS A 204 21.38 9.60 -10.12
CA LYS A 204 22.42 9.84 -9.10
C LYS A 204 21.91 10.72 -7.95
N GLU A 205 21.13 11.75 -8.27
CA GLU A 205 20.56 12.66 -7.25
C GLU A 205 19.70 11.88 -6.24
N LEU A 206 18.92 10.89 -6.67
CA LEU A 206 18.08 10.11 -5.74
C LEU A 206 18.92 9.30 -4.74
N PHE A 207 20.05 8.75 -5.17
CA PHE A 207 21.01 8.11 -4.26
C PHE A 207 21.66 9.12 -3.29
N GLU A 208 21.95 10.33 -3.74
CA GLU A 208 22.48 11.40 -2.88
C GLU A 208 21.43 11.85 -1.84
N ILE A 209 20.15 11.97 -2.23
CA ILE A 209 19.03 12.24 -1.33
C ILE A 209 18.86 11.10 -0.33
N ALA A 210 18.90 9.85 -0.79
CA ALA A 210 18.82 8.66 0.06
C ALA A 210 19.93 8.67 1.13
N SER A 211 21.18 8.89 0.70
CA SER A 211 22.33 8.99 1.61
C SER A 211 22.16 10.13 2.63
N LYS A 212 21.78 11.33 2.17
CA LYS A 212 21.57 12.50 3.05
C LYS A 212 20.50 12.27 4.12
N ASN A 213 19.47 11.48 3.81
CA ASN A 213 18.38 11.17 4.73
C ASN A 213 18.60 9.85 5.49
N ASN A 214 19.79 9.23 5.40
CA ASN A 214 20.11 7.95 6.04
C ASN A 214 19.13 6.82 5.66
N VAL A 215 18.67 6.81 4.41
CA VAL A 215 17.80 5.76 3.88
C VAL A 215 18.59 4.47 3.77
N SER A 216 18.04 3.41 4.35
CA SER A 216 18.55 2.05 4.14
C SER A 216 17.95 1.50 2.85
N PHE A 217 18.73 0.78 2.04
CA PHE A 217 18.15 0.13 0.88
C PHE A 217 18.86 -1.16 0.50
N VAL A 218 18.16 -1.97 -0.27
CA VAL A 218 18.64 -3.25 -0.83
C VAL A 218 18.48 -3.18 -2.33
N SER A 219 19.56 -3.47 -3.04
CA SER A 219 19.55 -3.55 -4.49
C SER A 219 18.69 -4.72 -4.97
N ASN A 220 18.05 -4.58 -6.12
CA ASN A 220 17.31 -5.67 -6.74
C ASN A 220 18.15 -6.96 -6.93
N PHE A 221 19.46 -6.83 -7.16
CA PHE A 221 20.36 -7.99 -7.30
C PHE A 221 20.50 -8.84 -6.02
N GLU A 222 20.13 -8.28 -4.87
CA GLU A 222 20.13 -8.98 -3.59
C GLU A 222 18.75 -9.58 -3.25
N CYS A 223 17.76 -9.39 -4.11
CA CYS A 223 16.36 -9.77 -3.89
C CYS A 223 15.97 -11.12 -4.53
N GLU A 224 16.94 -11.98 -4.86
CA GLU A 224 16.66 -13.34 -5.37
C GLU A 224 16.16 -14.28 -4.26
N THR A 225 16.71 -14.15 -3.06
CA THR A 225 16.36 -14.96 -1.88
C THR A 225 16.36 -14.10 -0.62
N PHE A 226 15.54 -14.45 0.37
CA PHE A 226 15.59 -13.80 1.68
C PHE A 226 16.77 -14.31 2.51
N ASN A 227 17.96 -13.79 2.22
CA ASN A 227 19.22 -14.20 2.82
C ASN A 227 19.40 -13.66 4.26
N ILE A 228 20.42 -14.19 4.96
CA ILE A 228 20.69 -13.85 6.36
C ILE A 228 21.10 -12.38 6.55
N ASP A 229 21.81 -11.79 5.59
CA ASP A 229 22.30 -10.41 5.68
C ASP A 229 21.13 -9.43 5.59
N LEU A 230 20.22 -9.63 4.65
CA LEU A 230 18.97 -8.88 4.54
C LEU A 230 18.12 -9.01 5.81
N LYS A 231 18.01 -10.24 6.35
CA LYS A 231 17.29 -10.48 7.61
C LYS A 231 17.91 -9.70 8.78
N ASN A 232 19.22 -9.67 8.90
CA ASN A 232 19.93 -8.92 9.93
C ASN A 232 19.73 -7.41 9.78
N ASN A 233 19.86 -6.89 8.55
CA ASN A 233 19.64 -5.48 8.26
C ASN A 233 18.22 -5.04 8.61
N LEU A 234 17.22 -5.84 8.25
CA LEU A 234 15.82 -5.56 8.61
C LEU A 234 15.59 -5.67 10.11
N ASN A 235 16.16 -6.66 10.82
CA ASN A 235 16.06 -6.71 12.28
C ASN A 235 16.60 -5.43 12.94
N SER A 236 17.80 -5.00 12.55
CA SER A 236 18.40 -3.77 13.08
C SER A 236 17.59 -2.51 12.75
N PHE A 237 16.87 -2.49 11.63
CA PHE A 237 15.93 -1.42 11.30
C PHE A 237 14.68 -1.48 12.19
N ILE A 238 14.06 -2.67 12.31
CA ILE A 238 12.84 -2.92 13.07
C ILE A 238 13.03 -2.61 14.57
N GLU A 239 14.21 -2.87 15.14
CA GLU A 239 14.53 -2.58 16.54
C GLU A 239 14.45 -1.07 16.88
N LYS A 240 14.71 -0.19 15.91
CA LYS A 240 14.79 1.27 16.10
C LYS A 240 13.43 1.98 15.99
N VAL A 241 12.39 1.28 15.58
CA VAL A 241 11.07 1.87 15.30
C VAL A 241 9.99 1.24 16.17
N ASP A 242 8.94 1.99 16.45
CA ASP A 242 7.80 1.53 17.25
C ASP A 242 6.81 0.74 16.38
N TYR A 243 6.59 1.22 15.15
CA TYR A 243 5.64 0.67 14.20
C TYR A 243 6.24 0.53 12.81
N LEU A 244 5.70 -0.40 12.02
CA LEU A 244 6.03 -0.62 10.63
C LEU A 244 4.86 -0.26 9.72
N TYR A 245 5.14 0.56 8.72
CA TYR A 245 4.27 0.80 7.58
C TYR A 245 4.88 0.07 6.38
N ILE A 246 4.14 -0.87 5.80
CA ILE A 246 4.58 -1.63 4.62
C ILE A 246 3.87 -1.11 3.39
N THR A 247 4.61 -0.73 2.37
CA THR A 247 4.06 -0.30 1.08
C THR A 247 4.69 -1.12 -0.03
N ILE A 248 3.86 -1.61 -0.95
CA ILE A 248 4.27 -2.50 -2.02
C ILE A 248 3.93 -1.83 -3.35
N ASP A 249 4.95 -1.34 -4.05
CA ASP A 249 4.83 -0.99 -5.46
C ASP A 249 4.87 -2.26 -6.31
N LEU A 250 3.88 -2.44 -7.19
CA LEU A 250 3.84 -3.60 -8.07
C LEU A 250 4.90 -3.53 -9.18
N ASP A 251 5.49 -2.37 -9.45
CA ASP A 251 6.53 -2.18 -10.45
C ASP A 251 7.93 -2.66 -10.00
N GLY A 252 8.09 -2.94 -8.70
CA GLY A 252 9.28 -3.60 -8.17
C GLY A 252 9.38 -5.08 -8.55
N PHE A 253 8.25 -5.74 -8.85
CA PHE A 253 8.26 -7.11 -9.36
C PHE A 253 8.73 -7.17 -10.81
N SER A 254 9.28 -8.31 -11.23
CA SER A 254 9.54 -8.53 -12.65
C SER A 254 8.24 -8.42 -13.45
N SER A 255 8.29 -7.77 -14.61
CA SER A 255 7.19 -7.65 -15.57
C SER A 255 6.71 -9.00 -16.09
N ALA A 256 7.46 -10.09 -15.87
CA ALA A 256 6.98 -11.45 -16.08
C ALA A 256 5.83 -11.84 -15.13
N PHE A 257 5.75 -11.20 -13.95
CA PHE A 257 4.72 -11.41 -12.94
C PHE A 257 3.76 -10.21 -12.80
N ALA A 258 4.26 -8.99 -13.02
CA ALA A 258 3.52 -7.74 -12.89
C ALA A 258 3.64 -6.83 -14.14
N PRO A 259 3.15 -7.25 -15.32
CA PRO A 259 3.22 -6.42 -16.53
C PRO A 259 2.31 -5.18 -16.48
N GLY A 260 1.23 -5.24 -15.70
CA GLY A 260 0.18 -4.23 -15.61
C GLY A 260 0.47 -3.14 -14.60
N VAL A 261 1.50 -2.34 -14.86
CA VAL A 261 1.94 -1.22 -14.01
C VAL A 261 2.28 0.01 -14.85
N SER A 262 2.57 1.15 -14.25
CA SER A 262 3.03 2.33 -15.01
C SER A 262 4.40 2.11 -15.65
N ALA A 263 5.38 1.57 -14.90
CA ALA A 263 6.77 1.39 -15.34
C ALA A 263 7.25 -0.07 -15.18
N PRO A 264 6.93 -0.99 -16.11
CA PRO A 264 7.24 -2.41 -15.95
C PRO A 264 8.75 -2.68 -15.92
N SER A 265 9.18 -3.43 -14.93
CA SER A 265 10.58 -3.73 -14.66
C SER A 265 10.96 -5.12 -15.18
N SER A 266 11.91 -5.22 -16.11
CA SER A 266 12.37 -6.54 -16.59
C SER A 266 13.19 -7.31 -15.55
N LEU A 267 13.95 -6.58 -14.72
CA LEU A 267 14.89 -7.16 -13.75
C LEU A 267 14.28 -7.36 -12.36
N GLY A 268 13.02 -6.98 -12.13
CA GLY A 268 12.41 -6.99 -10.78
C GLY A 268 12.40 -8.35 -10.08
N TYR A 269 12.09 -8.33 -8.79
CA TYR A 269 12.09 -9.54 -7.96
C TYR A 269 10.87 -10.44 -8.23
N ALA A 270 11.00 -11.71 -7.85
CA ALA A 270 9.93 -12.69 -7.95
C ALA A 270 8.98 -12.65 -6.72
N PRO A 271 7.70 -13.01 -6.86
CA PRO A 271 6.73 -13.00 -5.75
C PRO A 271 7.17 -13.76 -4.49
N ASN A 272 7.87 -14.88 -4.65
CA ASN A 272 8.30 -15.70 -3.53
C ASN A 272 9.26 -14.98 -2.57
N PHE A 273 10.13 -14.11 -3.10
CA PHE A 273 11.01 -13.28 -2.28
C PHE A 273 10.19 -12.37 -1.35
N VAL A 274 9.21 -11.66 -1.91
CA VAL A 274 8.36 -10.74 -1.12
C VAL A 274 7.57 -11.49 -0.06
N TYR A 275 7.00 -12.66 -0.36
CA TYR A 275 6.31 -13.48 0.66
C TYR A 275 7.23 -13.88 1.83
N GLN A 276 8.49 -14.23 1.55
CA GLN A 276 9.47 -14.56 2.60
C GLN A 276 9.77 -13.35 3.49
N VAL A 277 9.99 -12.18 2.89
CA VAL A 277 10.24 -10.94 3.64
C VAL A 277 9.00 -10.54 4.44
N LEU A 278 7.81 -10.54 3.85
CA LEU A 278 6.56 -10.23 4.54
C LEU A 278 6.32 -11.16 5.74
N THR A 279 6.55 -12.47 5.59
CA THR A 279 6.46 -13.43 6.70
C THR A 279 7.27 -12.94 7.91
N PHE A 280 8.51 -12.54 7.65
CA PHE A 280 9.41 -12.04 8.69
C PHE A 280 8.97 -10.69 9.27
N LEU A 281 8.50 -9.76 8.44
CA LEU A 281 8.01 -8.46 8.91
C LEU A 281 6.78 -8.61 9.81
N PHE A 282 5.83 -9.48 9.48
CA PHE A 282 4.65 -9.72 10.32
C PHE A 282 4.98 -10.40 11.66
N GLN A 283 6.04 -11.22 11.73
CA GLN A 283 6.52 -11.80 12.99
C GLN A 283 6.94 -10.74 14.02
N SER A 284 7.30 -9.53 13.59
CA SER A 284 7.64 -8.42 14.48
C SER A 284 6.47 -7.92 15.33
N LYS A 285 5.22 -8.16 14.88
CA LYS A 285 3.98 -7.59 15.45
C LYS A 285 3.97 -6.06 15.51
N LYS A 286 4.83 -5.39 14.74
CA LYS A 286 4.91 -3.92 14.66
C LYS A 286 4.15 -3.34 13.47
N VAL A 287 3.66 -4.15 12.53
CA VAL A 287 2.94 -3.68 11.34
C VAL A 287 1.64 -2.99 11.76
N ILE A 288 1.51 -1.70 11.44
CA ILE A 288 0.35 -0.86 11.79
C ILE A 288 -0.53 -0.52 10.59
N SER A 289 0.01 -0.59 9.37
CA SER A 289 -0.71 -0.32 8.13
C SER A 289 0.03 -0.93 6.95
N CYS A 290 -0.73 -1.28 5.90
CA CYS A 290 -0.18 -1.72 4.62
C CYS A 290 -0.82 -0.98 3.44
N ASP A 291 -0.13 -0.92 2.30
CA ASP A 291 -0.78 -0.69 1.00
C ASP A 291 -0.08 -1.36 -0.18
N ILE A 292 -0.82 -1.44 -1.29
CA ILE A 292 -0.38 -1.95 -2.59
C ILE A 292 -0.66 -0.86 -3.64
N ALA A 293 0.34 -0.49 -4.44
CA ALA A 293 0.28 0.59 -5.41
C ALA A 293 0.55 0.13 -6.86
N GLU A 294 0.34 1.05 -7.80
CA GLU A 294 0.71 0.99 -9.22
C GLU A 294 0.07 -0.12 -10.08
N LEU A 295 -0.94 -0.84 -9.59
CA LEU A 295 -1.71 -1.72 -10.48
C LEU A 295 -2.38 -0.87 -11.56
N ASN A 296 -1.95 -1.04 -12.80
CA ASN A 296 -2.55 -0.45 -13.98
C ASN A 296 -3.20 -1.54 -14.87
N PRO A 297 -4.53 -1.74 -14.74
CA PRO A 297 -5.26 -2.75 -15.49
C PRO A 297 -5.23 -2.56 -17.02
N ASP A 298 -4.94 -1.36 -17.52
CA ASP A 298 -4.91 -1.10 -18.97
C ASP A 298 -3.70 -1.77 -19.66
N PHE A 299 -2.68 -2.14 -18.88
CA PHE A 299 -1.50 -2.86 -19.35
C PHE A 299 -1.40 -4.28 -18.77
N ASP A 300 -2.39 -4.71 -17.97
CA ASP A 300 -2.37 -6.03 -17.36
C ASP A 300 -2.75 -7.10 -18.37
N ILE A 301 -2.05 -8.23 -18.34
CA ILE A 301 -2.24 -9.35 -19.27
C ILE A 301 -2.89 -10.49 -18.50
N ASP A 302 -4.09 -10.91 -18.93
CA ASP A 302 -4.90 -11.95 -18.26
C ASP A 302 -5.09 -11.71 -16.74
N ASN A 303 -5.16 -10.45 -16.33
CA ASN A 303 -5.25 -10.05 -14.92
C ASN A 303 -4.08 -10.59 -14.06
N SER A 304 -2.91 -10.87 -14.66
CA SER A 304 -1.77 -11.47 -13.94
C SER A 304 -1.30 -10.61 -12.77
N THR A 305 -1.21 -9.30 -12.99
CA THR A 305 -0.81 -8.31 -11.98
C THR A 305 -1.90 -8.15 -10.93
N ALA A 306 -3.18 -8.07 -11.35
CA ALA A 306 -4.31 -8.01 -10.41
C ALA A 306 -4.42 -9.28 -9.53
N LYS A 307 -4.15 -10.46 -10.10
CA LYS A 307 -4.09 -11.74 -9.36
C LYS A 307 -2.92 -11.75 -8.37
N LEU A 308 -1.77 -11.20 -8.74
CA LEU A 308 -0.62 -11.04 -7.84
C LEU A 308 -0.98 -10.13 -6.65
N ALA A 309 -1.52 -8.93 -6.92
CA ALA A 309 -1.94 -8.00 -5.89
C ALA A 309 -2.99 -8.60 -4.94
N ALA A 310 -3.98 -9.34 -5.47
CA ALA A 310 -4.97 -10.03 -4.64
C ALA A 310 -4.35 -11.11 -3.73
N LYS A 311 -3.36 -11.87 -4.23
CA LYS A 311 -2.66 -12.88 -3.42
C LYS A 311 -1.76 -12.26 -2.35
N LEU A 312 -1.12 -11.12 -2.64
CA LEU A 312 -0.37 -10.35 -1.64
C LEU A 312 -1.30 -9.86 -0.54
N LEU A 313 -2.47 -9.33 -0.90
CA LEU A 313 -3.46 -8.86 0.06
C LEU A 313 -4.02 -10.01 0.92
N ASP A 314 -4.35 -11.15 0.32
CA ASP A 314 -4.74 -12.37 1.04
C ASP A 314 -3.65 -12.82 2.03
N PHE A 315 -2.40 -12.82 1.59
CA PHE A 315 -1.26 -13.17 2.44
C PHE A 315 -1.09 -12.21 3.62
N ILE A 316 -1.20 -10.89 3.38
CA ILE A 316 -1.17 -9.88 4.43
C ILE A 316 -2.28 -10.15 5.45
N VAL A 317 -3.51 -10.38 4.97
CA VAL A 317 -4.66 -10.66 5.84
C VAL A 317 -4.43 -11.91 6.67
N LEU A 318 -3.88 -12.98 6.09
CA LEU A 318 -3.57 -14.20 6.81
C LEU A 318 -2.57 -13.98 7.95
N ASN A 319 -1.54 -13.15 7.74
CA ASN A 319 -0.41 -12.98 8.65
C ASN A 319 -0.51 -11.78 9.62
N ALA A 320 -1.44 -10.84 9.38
CA ALA A 320 -1.66 -9.65 10.22
C ALA A 320 -2.08 -9.93 11.67
#